data_AF-A0A937Z4D6-F1
#
_entry.id   AF-A0A937Z4D6-F1
#
_cell.length_a   1.000
_cell.length_b   1.000
_cell.length_c   1.000
_cell.angle_alpha   90.00
_cell.angle_beta   90.00
_cell.angle_gamma   90.00
#
_symmetry.space_group_name_H-M   'P 1'
#
loop_
_entity.id
_entity.type
_entity.pdbx_description
1 polymer ?
#
loop_
_entity_poly.entity_id
_entity_poly.type
_entity_poly.pdbx_seq_one_letter_code
_entity_poly.pdbx_strand_id
1 'polypeptide(L)'
;MRGSGLFMTTPRWRGFLPEKRRATYSPAMIRLAETIAGLAGWRRSLAVLAAGAMAGLALPPFGLWPVLAPAFVLFLVLLEKLPRGKMAMGFRLGRTFGFGYFLVAFHWIGFAFFVDAATYLWMMPFAVCGLAAGMAIYWGLAAMAAQATGFSGLRLVMGFAALLAIAEWLRGHLLTGFPWAAPGLVVDGMGGLAQWASVFGMTGLTALILLWAGLPLCLKGSIGEKRLGLALLALLPLLWGLGAWRLAGAEHQDVPGVSLRLVQPAIAQDEKWREDNARQIFDTLLGLSDEATAANPEGIGSRTHVLWPESAVPFLIDESPVAKEELARLLSGRTVLITGAIRRDGSAANAPYHNSIITFDGHANVAARYDKWRLVPGGEFLPLAWLLEPLGFRRVVTVPADFTAGPGPVSVSVQGAPAAAMIVCYEAIFPHALIDPARRPGWIVNLTNDGWFDGSTGPAQHFAQARLRAIEQGLPMVRVANTGISGIVDPYGEVKTKMANGERGVIDSSLPAAIAPPLYARYVDLGFAILVSVLLLFATISGVRR
;
A
#
# COMPACT_ATOMS: atom_id res chain seq x y z
N MET A 1 -41.53 44.94 -1.49
CA MET A 1 -41.90 43.86 -2.44
C MET A 1 -41.03 44.02 -3.68
N ARG A 2 -39.82 43.43 -3.69
CA ARG A 2 -39.40 42.30 -4.54
C ARG A 2 -39.96 42.27 -5.97
N GLY A 3 -39.05 42.32 -6.95
CA GLY A 3 -39.02 41.34 -8.03
C GLY A 3 -39.01 41.87 -9.46
N SER A 4 -37.83 41.89 -10.09
CA SER A 4 -37.54 41.64 -11.52
C SER A 4 -36.14 42.19 -11.80
N GLY A 5 -35.19 41.52 -12.44
CA GLY A 5 -35.11 40.25 -13.11
C GLY A 5 -33.78 40.28 -13.87
N LEU A 6 -32.66 40.16 -13.15
CA LEU A 6 -31.33 40.17 -13.76
C LEU A 6 -31.03 38.75 -14.28
N PHE A 7 -31.52 38.43 -15.47
CA PHE A 7 -31.04 37.27 -16.23
C PHE A 7 -29.62 37.57 -16.69
N MET A 8 -28.63 37.10 -15.91
CA MET A 8 -27.26 36.94 -16.37
C MET A 8 -27.27 36.02 -17.59
N THR A 9 -27.00 36.61 -18.74
CA THR A 9 -26.78 35.92 -20.00
C THR A 9 -25.62 34.93 -19.84
N THR A 10 -25.92 33.66 -20.07
CA THR A 10 -24.95 32.57 -20.18
C THR A 10 -23.96 32.88 -21.31
N PRO A 11 -22.64 32.71 -21.11
CA PRO A 11 -21.69 32.90 -22.20
C PRO A 11 -21.98 31.88 -23.31
N ARG A 12 -22.20 32.37 -24.53
CA ARG A 12 -22.36 31.53 -25.73
C ARG A 12 -21.12 30.65 -25.92
N TRP A 13 -21.38 29.35 -25.89
CA TRP A 13 -20.48 28.24 -26.18
C TRP A 13 -19.69 28.44 -27.49
N ARG A 14 -18.37 28.59 -27.41
CA ARG A 14 -17.46 28.31 -28.54
C ARG A 14 -16.99 26.85 -28.44
N GLY A 15 -17.15 26.12 -29.54
CA GLY A 15 -17.12 24.65 -29.61
C GLY A 15 -15.89 23.98 -28.97
N PHE A 16 -16.15 22.83 -28.33
CA PHE A 16 -15.15 21.97 -27.68
C PHE A 16 -14.09 21.42 -28.65
N LEU A 17 -14.40 21.37 -29.94
CA LEU A 17 -13.49 21.02 -31.02
C LEU A 17 -13.42 22.21 -31.99
N PRO A 18 -12.23 22.62 -32.46
CA PRO A 18 -12.12 23.55 -33.58
C PRO A 18 -12.95 23.03 -34.76
N GLU A 19 -13.70 23.88 -35.47
CA GLU A 19 -14.56 23.47 -36.61
C GLU A 19 -13.82 22.56 -37.60
N LYS A 20 -12.54 22.84 -37.85
CA LYS A 20 -11.66 22.03 -38.72
C LYS A 20 -11.40 20.59 -38.25
N ARG A 21 -11.72 20.21 -37.00
CA ARG A 21 -11.51 18.86 -36.44
C ARG A 21 -12.80 18.06 -36.23
N ARG A 22 -13.98 18.68 -36.39
CA ARG A 22 -15.26 17.95 -36.26
C ARG A 22 -15.45 16.89 -37.35
N ALA A 23 -14.82 17.07 -38.51
CA ALA A 23 -14.88 16.12 -39.63
C ALA A 23 -14.19 14.76 -39.37
N THR A 24 -13.35 14.64 -38.33
CA THR A 24 -12.53 13.44 -38.06
C THR A 24 -13.13 12.51 -37.00
N TYR A 25 -14.19 12.93 -36.30
CA TYR A 25 -14.79 12.17 -35.20
C TYR A 25 -16.24 11.82 -35.49
N SER A 26 -16.69 10.65 -35.03
CA SER A 26 -18.11 10.30 -35.15
C SER A 26 -18.97 11.31 -34.39
N PRO A 27 -20.19 11.63 -34.89
CA PRO A 27 -21.12 12.52 -34.20
C PRO A 27 -21.41 12.09 -32.76
N ALA A 28 -21.37 10.79 -32.47
CA ALA A 28 -21.54 10.24 -31.13
C ALA A 28 -20.40 10.63 -30.18
N MET A 29 -19.14 10.55 -30.63
CA MET A 29 -17.98 10.99 -29.82
C MET A 29 -17.98 12.50 -29.58
N ILE A 30 -18.40 13.29 -30.58
CA ILE A 30 -18.52 14.75 -30.43
C ILE A 30 -19.59 15.07 -29.39
N ARG A 31 -20.78 14.46 -29.49
CA ARG A 31 -21.87 14.63 -28.52
C ARG A 31 -21.47 14.21 -27.12
N LEU A 32 -20.80 13.06 -26.95
CA LEU A 32 -20.32 12.59 -25.65
C LEU A 32 -19.33 13.59 -25.04
N ALA A 33 -18.38 14.07 -25.84
CA ALA A 33 -17.37 15.00 -25.35
C ALA A 33 -17.96 16.39 -25.04
N GLU A 34 -18.92 16.87 -25.83
CA GLU A 34 -19.70 18.09 -25.56
C GLU A 34 -20.61 17.94 -24.32
N THR A 35 -21.18 16.75 -24.09
CA THR A 35 -21.99 16.44 -22.90
C THR A 35 -21.14 16.46 -21.63
N ILE A 36 -20.00 15.77 -21.64
CA ILE A 36 -19.03 15.76 -20.55
C ILE A 36 -18.52 17.19 -20.28
N ALA A 37 -18.18 17.90 -21.34
CA ALA A 37 -17.79 19.31 -21.30
C ALA A 37 -18.84 20.24 -20.71
N GLY A 38 -20.11 19.87 -20.86
CA GLY A 38 -21.30 20.61 -20.41
C GLY A 38 -21.67 20.36 -18.95
N LEU A 39 -21.04 19.40 -18.28
CA LEU A 39 -21.40 19.05 -16.91
C LEU A 39 -21.11 20.22 -15.96
N ALA A 40 -22.13 20.65 -15.23
CA ALA A 40 -22.06 21.69 -14.22
C ALA A 40 -22.77 21.26 -12.92
N GLY A 41 -22.52 21.99 -11.84
CA GLY A 41 -23.17 21.76 -10.54
C GLY A 41 -22.99 20.31 -10.04
N TRP A 42 -24.08 19.74 -9.54
CA TRP A 42 -24.11 18.39 -8.96
C TRP A 42 -23.81 17.27 -9.98
N ARG A 43 -24.22 17.44 -11.25
CA ARG A 43 -23.97 16.43 -12.30
C ARG A 43 -22.47 16.24 -12.56
N ARG A 44 -21.72 17.35 -12.55
CA ARG A 44 -20.26 17.31 -12.64
C ARG A 44 -19.65 16.62 -11.42
N SER A 45 -20.09 16.98 -10.22
CA SER A 45 -19.58 16.36 -8.99
C SER A 45 -19.83 14.85 -8.98
N LEU A 46 -21.02 14.40 -9.38
CA LEU A 46 -21.36 12.98 -9.47
C LEU A 46 -20.51 12.24 -10.51
N ALA A 47 -20.32 12.81 -11.70
CA ALA A 47 -19.48 12.19 -12.74
C ALA A 47 -18.01 12.07 -12.29
N VAL A 48 -17.49 13.09 -11.60
CA VAL A 48 -16.12 13.10 -11.07
C VAL A 48 -15.97 12.11 -9.93
N LEU A 49 -16.96 12.02 -9.03
CA LEU A 49 -16.99 11.03 -7.97
C LEU A 49 -17.00 9.60 -8.53
N ALA A 50 -17.88 9.34 -9.51
CA ALA A 50 -17.97 8.04 -10.18
C ALA A 50 -16.67 7.69 -10.91
N ALA A 51 -16.04 8.66 -11.59
CA ALA A 51 -14.74 8.45 -12.20
C ALA A 51 -13.65 8.13 -11.18
N GLY A 52 -13.65 8.81 -10.02
CA GLY A 52 -12.79 8.45 -8.90
C GLY A 52 -12.98 7.00 -8.46
N ALA A 53 -14.23 6.61 -8.21
CA ALA A 53 -14.58 5.25 -7.79
C ALA A 53 -14.14 4.20 -8.84
N MET A 54 -14.39 4.46 -10.11
CA MET A 54 -13.92 3.62 -11.22
C MET A 54 -12.39 3.50 -11.26
N ALA A 55 -11.66 4.58 -11.02
CA ALA A 55 -10.20 4.54 -10.91
C ALA A 55 -9.74 3.70 -9.71
N GLY A 56 -10.49 3.68 -8.60
CA GLY A 56 -10.20 2.84 -7.44
C GLY A 56 -10.26 1.33 -7.73
N LEU A 57 -11.07 0.92 -8.72
CA LEU A 57 -11.14 -0.48 -9.18
C LEU A 57 -9.87 -0.95 -9.92
N ALA A 58 -8.94 -0.05 -10.23
CA ALA A 58 -7.64 -0.43 -10.77
C ALA A 58 -6.74 -1.11 -9.73
N LEU A 59 -7.01 -0.90 -8.43
CA LEU A 59 -6.23 -1.48 -7.34
C LEU A 59 -6.50 -2.99 -7.19
N PRO A 60 -5.55 -3.74 -6.61
CA PRO A 60 -5.81 -5.10 -6.14
C PRO A 60 -6.99 -5.16 -5.15
N PRO A 61 -7.77 -6.25 -5.13
CA PRO A 61 -7.67 -7.43 -6.00
C PRO A 61 -8.41 -7.27 -7.35
N PHE A 62 -9.14 -6.17 -7.57
CA PHE A 62 -9.96 -6.00 -8.78
C PHE A 62 -9.10 -5.92 -10.05
N GLY A 63 -7.99 -5.19 -10.01
CA GLY A 63 -7.00 -5.14 -11.10
C GLY A 63 -7.53 -4.58 -12.42
N LEU A 64 -8.63 -3.81 -12.41
CA LEU A 64 -9.25 -3.23 -13.62
C LEU A 64 -8.50 -1.98 -14.12
N TRP A 65 -7.18 -2.11 -14.27
CA TRP A 65 -6.29 -1.02 -14.66
C TRP A 65 -6.67 -0.28 -15.95
N PRO A 66 -7.30 -0.88 -17.00
CA PRO A 66 -7.68 -0.14 -18.19
C PRO A 66 -8.71 0.96 -17.91
N VAL A 67 -9.49 0.82 -16.82
CA VAL A 67 -10.52 1.79 -16.40
C VAL A 67 -9.89 3.09 -15.87
N LEU A 68 -8.63 3.04 -15.43
CA LEU A 68 -7.91 4.21 -14.93
C LEU A 68 -7.77 5.30 -16.00
N ALA A 69 -7.50 4.93 -17.25
CA ALA A 69 -7.32 5.89 -18.34
C ALA A 69 -8.59 6.73 -18.64
N PRO A 70 -9.77 6.14 -18.95
CA PRO A 70 -10.97 6.93 -19.19
C PRO A 70 -11.42 7.73 -17.96
N ALA A 71 -11.29 7.18 -16.75
CA ALA A 71 -11.60 7.90 -15.51
C ALA A 71 -10.71 9.14 -15.32
N PHE A 72 -9.41 8.98 -15.51
CA PHE A 72 -8.44 10.06 -15.35
C PHE A 72 -8.53 11.10 -16.46
N VAL A 73 -8.75 10.68 -17.71
CA VAL A 73 -9.00 11.61 -18.83
C VAL A 73 -10.26 12.43 -18.59
N LEU A 74 -11.35 11.83 -18.08
CA LEU A 74 -12.55 12.58 -17.71
C LEU A 74 -12.23 13.66 -16.67
N PHE A 75 -11.50 13.29 -15.61
CA PHE A 75 -11.07 14.22 -14.58
C PHE A 75 -10.23 15.37 -15.14
N LEU A 76 -9.19 15.08 -15.94
CA LEU A 76 -8.31 16.08 -16.51
C LEU A 76 -9.04 17.02 -17.48
N VAL A 77 -9.97 16.52 -18.29
CA VAL A 77 -10.81 17.37 -19.17
C VAL A 77 -11.65 18.35 -18.36
N LEU A 78 -12.24 17.90 -17.25
CA LEU A 78 -13.03 18.76 -16.38
C LEU A 78 -12.17 19.77 -15.61
N LEU A 79 -10.95 19.37 -15.24
CA LEU A 79 -9.97 20.24 -14.61
C LEU A 79 -9.52 21.35 -15.57
N GLU A 80 -9.14 21.00 -16.80
CA GLU A 80 -8.68 21.94 -17.84
C GLU A 80 -9.74 23.01 -18.18
N LYS A 81 -11.03 22.64 -18.12
CA LYS A 81 -12.15 23.53 -18.42
C LYS A 81 -12.48 24.53 -17.33
N LEU A 82 -11.92 24.38 -16.13
CA LEU A 82 -12.12 25.37 -15.08
C LEU A 82 -11.52 26.72 -15.53
N PRO A 83 -12.13 27.85 -15.15
CA PRO A 83 -11.53 29.15 -15.42
C PRO A 83 -10.15 29.21 -14.75
N ARG A 84 -9.13 29.66 -15.51
CA ARG A 84 -7.75 29.72 -15.03
C ARG A 84 -7.65 30.49 -13.71
N GLY A 85 -6.77 30.02 -12.82
CA GLY A 85 -6.56 30.63 -11.51
C GLY A 85 -7.68 30.40 -10.49
N LYS A 86 -8.76 29.67 -10.83
CA LYS A 86 -9.81 29.27 -9.86
C LYS A 86 -9.36 28.09 -9.01
N MET A 87 -8.32 28.30 -8.21
CA MET A 87 -7.70 27.33 -7.31
C MET A 87 -8.71 26.56 -6.45
N ALA A 88 -9.67 27.26 -5.83
CA ALA A 88 -10.71 26.63 -5.01
C ALA A 88 -11.64 25.68 -5.80
N MET A 89 -11.87 25.94 -7.09
CA MET A 89 -12.63 25.03 -7.96
C MET A 89 -11.81 23.79 -8.30
N GLY A 90 -10.51 23.96 -8.58
CA GLY A 90 -9.56 22.86 -8.79
C GLY A 90 -9.47 21.95 -7.56
N PHE A 91 -9.33 22.55 -6.38
CA PHE A 91 -9.33 21.84 -5.09
C PHE A 91 -10.58 20.99 -4.91
N ARG A 92 -11.78 21.59 -5.09
CA ARG A 92 -13.04 20.84 -4.97
C ARG A 92 -13.14 19.70 -5.98
N LEU A 93 -12.69 19.89 -7.21
CA LEU A 93 -12.73 18.86 -8.25
C LEU A 93 -11.79 17.70 -7.90
N GLY A 94 -10.52 17.99 -7.58
CA GLY A 94 -9.51 17.01 -7.19
C GLY A 94 -9.92 16.23 -5.95
N ARG A 95 -10.44 16.92 -4.93
CA ARG A 95 -10.97 16.29 -3.72
C ARG A 95 -12.18 15.39 -4.02
N THR A 96 -13.08 15.79 -4.93
CA THR A 96 -14.23 14.94 -5.28
C THR A 96 -13.80 13.67 -6.02
N PHE A 97 -12.82 13.79 -6.92
CA PHE A 97 -12.25 12.63 -7.63
C PHE A 97 -11.52 11.70 -6.65
N GLY A 98 -10.64 12.25 -5.82
CA GLY A 98 -9.94 11.50 -4.78
C GLY A 98 -10.88 10.85 -3.79
N PHE A 99 -11.97 11.51 -3.40
CA PHE A 99 -12.95 10.94 -2.48
C PHE A 99 -13.60 9.68 -3.06
N GLY A 100 -14.00 9.69 -4.34
CA GLY A 100 -14.53 8.50 -5.00
C GLY A 100 -13.50 7.36 -5.05
N TYR A 101 -12.25 7.69 -5.39
CA TYR A 101 -11.16 6.73 -5.44
C TYR A 101 -10.90 6.09 -4.08
N PHE A 102 -10.77 6.90 -3.03
CA PHE A 102 -10.46 6.44 -1.69
C PHE A 102 -11.63 5.74 -1.00
N LEU A 103 -12.89 6.06 -1.34
CA LEU A 103 -14.04 5.27 -0.88
C LEU A 103 -13.93 3.82 -1.33
N VAL A 104 -13.64 3.60 -2.62
CA VAL A 104 -13.42 2.24 -3.14
C VAL A 104 -12.14 1.65 -2.58
N ALA A 105 -11.07 2.42 -2.48
CA ALA A 105 -9.80 1.90 -2.00
C ALA A 105 -9.81 1.51 -0.52
N PHE A 106 -10.58 2.20 0.33
CA PHE A 106 -10.57 2.04 1.80
C PHE A 106 -11.87 1.45 2.38
N HIS A 107 -12.85 1.07 1.57
CA HIS A 107 -14.08 0.46 2.09
C HIS A 107 -13.81 -0.76 2.98
N TRP A 108 -12.71 -1.48 2.73
CA TRP A 108 -12.28 -2.62 3.53
C TRP A 108 -12.01 -2.28 4.99
N ILE A 109 -11.67 -1.03 5.34
CA ILE A 109 -11.51 -0.60 6.74
C ILE A 109 -12.84 -0.70 7.49
N GLY A 110 -13.97 -0.63 6.77
CA GLY A 110 -15.29 -0.87 7.34
C GLY A 110 -15.45 -2.24 7.97
N PHE A 111 -14.68 -3.25 7.53
CA PHE A 111 -14.78 -4.62 8.03
C PHE A 111 -14.32 -4.75 9.50
N ALA A 112 -13.42 -3.89 9.96
CA ALA A 112 -12.99 -3.89 11.36
C ALA A 112 -14.14 -3.60 12.34
N PHE A 113 -15.16 -2.85 11.89
CA PHE A 113 -16.34 -2.53 12.71
C PHE A 113 -17.29 -3.73 12.86
N PHE A 114 -17.13 -4.80 12.07
CA PHE A 114 -17.94 -6.01 12.21
C PHE A 114 -17.43 -6.96 13.29
N VAL A 115 -16.19 -6.79 13.77
CA VAL A 115 -15.63 -7.59 14.87
C VAL A 115 -16.45 -7.43 16.15
N ASP A 116 -16.86 -6.20 16.46
CA ASP A 116 -17.88 -5.90 17.48
C ASP A 116 -18.93 -4.95 16.88
N ALA A 117 -19.77 -5.52 16.03
CA ALA A 117 -20.81 -4.80 15.31
C ALA A 117 -21.85 -4.15 16.24
N ALA A 118 -22.16 -4.79 17.36
CA ALA A 118 -23.15 -4.29 18.31
C ALA A 118 -22.72 -2.94 18.90
N THR A 119 -21.42 -2.77 19.17
CA THR A 119 -20.88 -1.54 19.75
C THR A 119 -20.53 -0.49 18.70
N TYR A 120 -19.89 -0.88 17.58
CA TYR A 120 -19.17 0.08 16.72
C TYR A 120 -19.72 0.25 15.31
N LEU A 121 -20.65 -0.59 14.82
CA LEU A 121 -21.09 -0.56 13.41
C LEU A 121 -21.65 0.79 12.96
N TRP A 122 -22.30 1.53 13.86
CA TRP A 122 -22.85 2.87 13.56
C TRP A 122 -21.77 3.89 13.18
N MET A 123 -20.52 3.68 13.61
CA MET A 123 -19.37 4.57 13.30
C MET A 123 -18.82 4.35 11.89
N MET A 124 -19.03 3.16 11.32
CA MET A 124 -18.45 2.73 10.05
C MET A 124 -18.59 3.75 8.91
N PRO A 125 -19.79 4.27 8.55
CA PRO A 125 -19.92 5.20 7.43
C PRO A 125 -19.14 6.49 7.67
N PHE A 126 -19.08 6.98 8.90
CA PHE A 126 -18.35 8.20 9.26
C PHE A 126 -16.83 7.98 9.24
N ALA A 127 -16.36 6.84 9.72
CA ALA A 127 -14.94 6.50 9.70
C ALA A 127 -14.42 6.33 8.27
N VAL A 128 -15.10 5.52 7.45
CA VAL A 128 -14.70 5.27 6.05
C VAL A 128 -14.80 6.54 5.22
N CYS A 129 -15.90 7.28 5.30
CA CYS A 129 -16.05 8.53 4.55
C CYS A 129 -15.10 9.62 5.07
N GLY A 130 -14.90 9.72 6.39
CA GLY A 130 -13.97 10.67 7.01
C GLY A 130 -12.54 10.44 6.55
N LEU A 131 -12.07 9.18 6.59
CA LEU A 131 -10.74 8.81 6.09
C LEU A 131 -10.59 9.09 4.60
N ALA A 132 -11.55 8.64 3.78
CA ALA A 132 -11.53 8.90 2.35
C ALA A 132 -11.53 10.41 2.03
N ALA A 133 -12.31 11.20 2.76
CA ALA A 133 -12.36 12.66 2.60
C ALA A 133 -11.04 13.33 3.02
N GLY A 134 -10.42 12.86 4.11
CA GLY A 134 -9.12 13.31 4.58
C GLY A 134 -8.02 13.04 3.55
N MET A 135 -7.93 11.81 3.04
CA MET A 135 -6.93 11.44 2.02
C MET A 135 -7.18 12.17 0.69
N ALA A 136 -8.44 12.44 0.34
CA ALA A 136 -8.78 13.20 -0.85
C ALA A 136 -8.31 14.67 -0.81
N ILE A 137 -7.97 15.23 0.36
CA ILE A 137 -7.42 16.59 0.48
C ILE A 137 -6.13 16.71 -0.33
N TYR A 138 -5.23 15.71 -0.27
CA TYR A 138 -3.97 15.69 -1.01
C TYR A 138 -4.20 15.79 -2.52
N TRP A 139 -5.19 15.07 -3.05
CA TRP A 139 -5.58 15.12 -4.46
C TRP A 139 -6.22 16.45 -4.84
N GLY A 140 -6.98 17.04 -3.92
CA GLY A 140 -7.46 18.42 -4.03
C GLY A 140 -6.31 19.42 -4.13
N LEU A 141 -5.28 19.30 -3.28
CA LEU A 141 -4.11 20.20 -3.29
C LEU A 141 -3.32 20.08 -4.59
N ALA A 142 -3.12 18.87 -5.12
CA ALA A 142 -2.50 18.67 -6.43
C ALA A 142 -3.29 19.35 -7.56
N ALA A 143 -4.61 19.20 -7.56
CA ALA A 143 -5.48 19.82 -8.57
C ALA A 143 -5.53 21.35 -8.44
N MET A 144 -5.47 21.86 -7.21
CA MET A 144 -5.36 23.28 -6.90
C MET A 144 -4.05 23.86 -7.44
N ALA A 145 -2.92 23.18 -7.21
CA ALA A 145 -1.61 23.58 -7.71
C ALA A 145 -1.60 23.58 -9.25
N ALA A 146 -2.14 22.53 -9.89
CA ALA A 146 -2.26 22.48 -11.35
C ALA A 146 -3.07 23.66 -11.91
N GLN A 147 -4.15 24.08 -11.23
CA GLN A 147 -4.92 25.27 -11.63
C GLN A 147 -4.15 26.58 -11.48
N ALA A 148 -3.24 26.69 -10.50
CA ALA A 148 -2.42 27.88 -10.31
C ALA A 148 -1.40 28.07 -11.45
N THR A 149 -0.91 26.96 -12.03
CA THR A 149 0.06 27.00 -13.13
C THR A 149 -0.54 27.35 -14.51
N GLY A 150 -1.85 27.15 -14.68
CA GLY A 150 -2.52 27.34 -15.96
C GLY A 150 -2.14 26.30 -17.03
N PHE A 151 -1.60 25.13 -16.64
CA PHE A 151 -1.28 24.04 -17.57
C PHE A 151 -2.52 23.59 -18.38
N SER A 152 -2.29 23.20 -19.63
CA SER A 152 -3.30 22.71 -20.58
C SER A 152 -2.71 21.63 -21.48
N GLY A 153 -3.55 20.82 -22.12
CA GLY A 153 -3.16 19.74 -23.02
C GLY A 153 -2.16 18.76 -22.37
N LEU A 154 -1.09 18.43 -23.09
CA LEU A 154 -0.07 17.51 -22.58
C LEU A 154 0.68 18.07 -21.36
N ARG A 155 0.80 19.41 -21.24
CA ARG A 155 1.43 20.05 -20.06
C ARG A 155 0.61 19.79 -18.80
N LEU A 156 -0.72 19.77 -18.92
CA LEU A 156 -1.59 19.43 -17.78
C LEU A 156 -1.41 17.97 -17.38
N VAL A 157 -1.30 17.05 -18.34
CA VAL A 157 -1.05 15.62 -18.05
C VAL A 157 0.26 15.45 -17.28
N MET A 158 1.37 15.96 -17.82
CA MET A 158 2.70 15.83 -17.19
C MET A 158 2.76 16.55 -15.84
N GLY A 159 2.28 17.79 -15.79
CA GLY A 159 2.32 18.61 -14.58
C GLY A 159 1.42 18.05 -13.48
N PHE A 160 0.21 17.59 -13.80
CA PHE A 160 -0.68 17.01 -12.81
C PHE A 160 -0.19 15.64 -12.32
N ALA A 161 0.35 14.78 -13.19
CA ALA A 161 0.96 13.51 -12.76
C ALA A 161 2.10 13.74 -11.75
N ALA A 162 2.96 14.73 -12.01
CA ALA A 162 4.03 15.11 -11.09
C ALA A 162 3.50 15.70 -9.77
N LEU A 163 2.57 16.65 -9.83
CA LEU A 163 1.98 17.28 -8.65
C LEU A 163 1.20 16.29 -7.78
N LEU A 164 0.49 15.34 -8.40
CA LEU A 164 -0.22 14.31 -7.67
C LEU A 164 0.75 13.31 -7.03
N ALA A 165 1.83 12.93 -7.72
CA ALA A 165 2.85 12.07 -7.13
C ALA A 165 3.58 12.75 -5.94
N ILE A 166 3.82 14.06 -6.00
CA ILE A 166 4.31 14.83 -4.84
C ILE A 166 3.28 14.82 -3.70
N ALA A 167 1.99 15.01 -4.00
CA ALA A 167 0.96 14.99 -2.98
C ALA A 167 0.83 13.60 -2.31
N GLU A 168 1.02 12.53 -3.08
CA GLU A 168 1.05 11.15 -2.57
C GLU A 168 2.31 10.88 -1.74
N TRP A 169 3.47 11.39 -2.15
CA TRP A 169 4.67 11.37 -1.33
C TRP A 169 4.43 12.09 0.00
N LEU A 170 3.86 13.30 0.00
CA LEU A 170 3.50 14.03 1.21
C LEU A 170 2.50 13.27 2.08
N ARG A 171 1.49 12.62 1.48
CA ARG A 171 0.51 11.78 2.19
C ARG A 171 1.17 10.61 2.91
N GLY A 172 2.29 10.09 2.38
CA GLY A 172 3.09 9.06 3.02
C GLY A 172 3.99 9.53 4.17
N HIS A 173 4.13 10.84 4.40
CA HIS A 173 5.06 11.42 5.37
C HIS A 173 4.40 12.33 6.42
N LEU A 174 3.40 13.13 6.05
CA LEU A 174 2.73 14.04 6.97
C LEU A 174 1.81 13.30 7.94
N LEU A 175 1.69 13.81 9.18
CA LEU A 175 0.78 13.28 10.21
C LEU A 175 0.96 11.76 10.44
N THR A 176 2.22 11.30 10.61
CA THR A 176 2.67 9.89 10.67
C THR A 176 2.72 9.13 9.34
N GLY A 177 2.01 9.63 8.32
CA GLY A 177 2.01 9.08 6.98
C GLY A 177 1.02 7.92 6.79
N PHE A 178 0.35 7.91 5.64
CA PHE A 178 -0.52 6.81 5.22
C PHE A 178 -0.40 6.64 3.69
N PRO A 179 0.64 5.95 3.19
CA PRO A 179 0.87 5.78 1.74
C PRO A 179 0.00 4.69 1.08
N TRP A 180 -1.00 4.17 1.79
CA TRP A 180 -1.88 3.11 1.29
C TRP A 180 -2.63 3.55 0.03
N ALA A 181 -2.87 2.62 -0.90
CA ALA A 181 -3.65 2.83 -2.13
C ALA A 181 -3.11 3.94 -3.06
N ALA A 182 -1.80 4.22 -3.01
CA ALA A 182 -1.19 5.08 -4.02
C ALA A 182 -1.41 4.49 -5.42
N PRO A 183 -1.70 5.30 -6.47
CA PRO A 183 -1.94 4.78 -7.82
C PRO A 183 -0.80 3.93 -8.38
N GLY A 184 0.43 4.14 -7.89
CA GLY A 184 1.58 3.29 -8.22
C GLY A 184 1.38 1.81 -7.86
N LEU A 185 0.53 1.48 -6.88
CA LEU A 185 0.23 0.09 -6.50
C LEU A 185 -0.47 -0.71 -7.62
N VAL A 186 -1.07 -0.03 -8.60
CA VAL A 186 -1.74 -0.66 -9.76
C VAL A 186 -0.78 -1.54 -10.56
N VAL A 187 0.55 -1.32 -10.49
CA VAL A 187 1.50 -2.18 -11.20
C VAL A 187 1.67 -3.57 -10.60
N ASP A 188 1.12 -3.83 -9.41
CA ASP A 188 1.15 -5.17 -8.82
C ASP A 188 0.57 -6.19 -9.80
N GLY A 189 1.34 -7.24 -10.10
CA GLY A 189 0.95 -8.27 -11.08
C GLY A 189 1.11 -7.89 -12.57
N MET A 190 1.61 -6.70 -12.91
CA MET A 190 1.87 -6.30 -14.31
C MET A 190 3.22 -6.77 -14.86
N GLY A 191 3.88 -7.72 -14.18
CA GLY A 191 5.16 -8.32 -14.60
C GLY A 191 6.26 -7.27 -14.79
N GLY A 192 6.68 -7.08 -16.04
CA GLY A 192 7.78 -6.17 -16.39
C GLY A 192 7.59 -4.72 -15.90
N LEU A 193 6.37 -4.19 -15.85
CA LEU A 193 6.15 -2.83 -15.35
C LEU A 193 6.42 -2.69 -13.85
N ALA A 194 6.11 -3.72 -13.06
CA ALA A 194 6.38 -3.72 -11.61
C ALA A 194 7.89 -3.60 -11.32
N GLN A 195 8.74 -4.10 -12.23
CA GLN A 195 10.19 -4.04 -12.07
C GLN A 195 10.75 -2.63 -12.00
N TRP A 196 10.03 -1.62 -12.47
CA TRP A 196 10.45 -0.22 -12.36
C TRP A 196 10.31 0.35 -10.94
N ALA A 197 9.66 -0.37 -10.02
CA ALA A 197 9.75 -0.08 -8.58
C ALA A 197 11.20 -0.13 -8.08
N SER A 198 12.06 -0.97 -8.70
CA SER A 198 13.49 -1.08 -8.38
C SER A 198 14.30 0.20 -8.70
N VAL A 199 13.72 1.13 -9.46
CA VAL A 199 14.32 2.41 -9.86
C VAL A 199 13.59 3.58 -9.23
N PHE A 200 12.26 3.60 -9.33
CA PHE A 200 11.44 4.76 -8.98
C PHE A 200 10.66 4.61 -7.67
N GLY A 201 10.60 3.40 -7.11
CA GLY A 201 9.69 3.05 -6.03
C GLY A 201 8.21 3.18 -6.42
N MET A 202 7.31 2.79 -5.51
CA MET A 202 5.87 2.92 -5.68
C MET A 202 5.43 4.38 -5.92
N THR A 203 6.10 5.34 -5.26
CA THR A 203 5.79 6.76 -5.41
C THR A 203 6.13 7.29 -6.80
N GLY A 204 7.28 6.91 -7.38
CA GLY A 204 7.59 7.29 -8.77
C GLY A 204 6.74 6.54 -9.80
N LEU A 205 6.36 5.29 -9.53
CA LEU A 205 5.38 4.56 -10.34
C LEU A 205 4.02 5.26 -10.38
N THR A 206 3.63 5.96 -9.30
CA THR A 206 2.42 6.80 -9.30
C THR A 206 2.49 7.86 -10.39
N ALA A 207 3.62 8.57 -10.54
CA ALA A 207 3.78 9.56 -11.60
C ALA A 207 3.70 8.93 -13.00
N LEU A 208 4.34 7.77 -13.21
CA LEU A 208 4.32 7.08 -14.51
C LEU A 208 2.92 6.58 -14.89
N ILE A 209 2.22 5.94 -13.95
CA ILE A 209 0.88 5.40 -14.18
C ILE A 209 -0.11 6.52 -14.50
N LEU A 210 -0.06 7.63 -13.75
CA LEU A 210 -0.92 8.79 -13.99
C LEU A 210 -0.59 9.52 -15.29
N LEU A 211 0.70 9.58 -15.66
CA LEU A 211 1.12 10.09 -16.97
C LEU A 211 0.44 9.28 -18.07
N TRP A 212 0.59 7.96 -18.07
CA TRP A 212 0.00 7.08 -19.09
C TRP A 212 -1.52 7.13 -19.12
N ALA A 213 -2.17 7.12 -17.95
CA ALA A 213 -3.62 7.23 -17.85
C ALA A 213 -4.14 8.53 -18.48
N GLY A 214 -3.36 9.62 -18.43
CA GLY A 214 -3.74 10.91 -19.00
C GLY A 214 -3.32 11.15 -20.46
N LEU A 215 -2.38 10.36 -21.02
CA LEU A 215 -1.88 10.54 -22.40
C LEU A 215 -2.96 10.54 -23.50
N PRO A 216 -4.09 9.82 -23.40
CA PRO A 216 -5.15 9.92 -24.41
C PRO A 216 -5.71 11.33 -24.57
N LEU A 217 -5.53 12.23 -23.59
CA LEU A 217 -5.91 13.64 -23.70
C LEU A 217 -5.12 14.37 -24.80
N CYS A 218 -3.89 13.95 -25.10
CA CYS A 218 -3.02 14.57 -26.11
C CYS A 218 -3.57 14.42 -27.53
N LEU A 219 -4.50 13.48 -27.78
CA LEU A 219 -5.19 13.30 -29.06
C LEU A 219 -6.01 14.53 -29.48
N LYS A 220 -6.32 15.44 -28.55
CA LYS A 220 -6.98 16.73 -28.81
C LYS A 220 -6.00 17.86 -29.13
N GLY A 221 -4.71 17.68 -28.81
CA GLY A 221 -3.67 18.68 -28.91
C GLY A 221 -3.22 19.00 -30.34
N SER A 222 -2.20 19.85 -30.45
CA SER A 222 -1.43 20.10 -31.66
C SER A 222 -0.80 18.83 -32.22
N ILE A 223 -0.35 18.84 -33.48
CA ILE A 223 0.35 17.69 -34.08
C ILE A 223 1.61 17.31 -33.29
N GLY A 224 2.31 18.30 -32.73
CA GLY A 224 3.48 18.08 -31.87
C GLY A 224 3.10 17.36 -30.57
N GLU A 225 2.04 17.80 -29.89
CA GLU A 225 1.53 17.13 -28.68
C GLU A 225 1.05 15.71 -28.97
N LYS A 226 0.44 15.46 -30.13
CA LYS A 226 0.05 14.10 -30.54
C LYS A 226 1.26 13.20 -30.74
N ARG A 227 2.29 13.68 -31.47
CA ARG A 227 3.53 12.93 -31.69
C ARG A 227 4.25 12.62 -30.38
N LEU A 228 4.39 13.61 -29.50
CA LEU A 228 5.00 13.41 -28.18
C LEU A 228 4.15 12.49 -27.30
N GLY A 229 2.82 12.65 -27.28
CA GLY A 229 1.92 11.78 -26.55
C GLY A 229 1.99 10.32 -27.03
N LEU A 230 2.07 10.09 -28.34
CA LEU A 230 2.28 8.76 -28.92
C LEU A 230 3.65 8.19 -28.57
N ALA A 231 4.71 9.00 -28.59
CA ALA A 231 6.05 8.56 -28.17
C ALA A 231 6.08 8.17 -26.68
N LEU A 232 5.46 8.96 -25.81
CA LEU A 232 5.33 8.64 -24.38
C LEU A 232 4.44 7.41 -24.13
N LEU A 233 3.43 7.18 -24.99
CA LEU A 233 2.59 5.98 -24.91
C LEU A 233 3.37 4.74 -25.36
N ALA A 234 4.20 4.86 -26.41
CA ALA A 234 5.08 3.80 -26.88
C ALA A 234 6.19 3.44 -25.88
N LEU A 235 6.49 4.33 -24.92
CA LEU A 235 7.40 4.03 -23.82
C LEU A 235 6.84 2.92 -22.90
N LEU A 236 5.52 2.78 -22.77
CA LEU A 236 4.89 1.76 -21.92
C LEU A 236 5.28 0.32 -22.32
N PRO A 237 5.05 -0.15 -23.56
CA PRO A 237 5.47 -1.50 -23.96
C PRO A 237 6.99 -1.67 -23.94
N LEU A 238 7.78 -0.60 -24.18
CA LEU A 238 9.23 -0.65 -24.05
C LEU A 238 9.66 -0.91 -22.59
N LEU A 239 9.11 -0.15 -21.64
CA LEU A 239 9.40 -0.33 -20.21
C LEU A 239 8.92 -1.69 -19.72
N TRP A 240 7.76 -2.14 -20.17
CA TRP A 240 7.28 -3.50 -19.91
C TRP A 240 8.27 -4.54 -20.46
N GLY A 241 8.70 -4.40 -21.71
CA GLY A 241 9.63 -5.33 -22.37
C GLY A 241 11.01 -5.37 -21.69
N LEU A 242 11.56 -4.23 -21.29
CA LEU A 242 12.81 -4.15 -20.53
C LEU A 242 12.69 -4.81 -19.15
N GLY A 243 11.56 -4.60 -18.48
CA GLY A 243 11.28 -5.26 -17.21
C GLY A 243 11.06 -6.78 -17.36
N ALA A 244 10.40 -7.20 -18.43
CA ALA A 244 10.25 -8.62 -18.77
C ALA A 244 11.60 -9.27 -19.11
N TRP A 245 12.49 -8.54 -19.79
CA TRP A 245 13.87 -8.97 -20.02
C TRP A 245 14.67 -9.10 -18.71
N ARG A 246 14.51 -8.15 -17.78
CA ARG A 246 15.09 -8.24 -16.43
C ARG A 246 14.60 -9.49 -15.68
N LEU A 247 13.31 -9.82 -15.80
CA LEU A 247 12.74 -11.02 -15.19
C LEU A 247 13.23 -12.31 -15.86
N ALA A 248 13.33 -12.33 -17.20
CA ALA A 248 13.83 -13.49 -17.93
C ALA A 248 15.30 -13.82 -17.62
N GLY A 249 16.09 -12.80 -17.27
CA GLY A 249 17.47 -12.95 -16.78
C GLY A 249 17.60 -13.03 -15.26
N ALA A 250 16.50 -13.19 -14.52
CA ALA A 250 16.54 -13.30 -13.07
C ALA A 250 17.21 -14.62 -12.65
N GLU A 251 18.17 -14.52 -11.74
CA GLU A 251 18.75 -15.70 -11.09
C GLU A 251 17.98 -16.01 -9.82
N HIS A 252 17.20 -17.09 -9.83
CA HIS A 252 16.51 -17.58 -8.65
C HIS A 252 17.42 -18.51 -7.86
N GLN A 253 18.24 -17.93 -7.00
CA GLN A 253 19.07 -18.67 -6.05
C GLN A 253 18.39 -18.69 -4.69
N ASP A 254 18.60 -19.76 -3.93
CA ASP A 254 18.19 -19.88 -2.54
C ASP A 254 19.41 -19.77 -1.62
N VAL A 255 19.18 -19.34 -0.38
CA VAL A 255 20.21 -19.34 0.67
C VAL A 255 20.49 -20.80 1.08
N PRO A 256 21.72 -21.31 0.86
CA PRO A 256 22.03 -22.70 1.17
C PRO A 256 21.82 -23.02 2.65
N GLY A 257 21.19 -24.16 2.93
CA GLY A 257 20.96 -24.63 4.28
C GLY A 257 19.84 -23.91 5.05
N VAL A 258 19.08 -23.00 4.42
CA VAL A 258 17.92 -22.35 5.05
C VAL A 258 16.62 -22.91 4.51
N SER A 259 15.92 -23.65 5.35
CA SER A 259 14.55 -24.14 5.13
C SER A 259 13.58 -23.51 6.13
N LEU A 260 12.50 -22.94 5.61
CA LEU A 260 11.50 -22.19 6.36
C LEU A 260 10.19 -22.97 6.45
N ARG A 261 9.49 -22.78 7.57
CA ARG A 261 8.09 -23.16 7.77
C ARG A 261 7.31 -21.94 8.25
N LEU A 262 6.31 -21.52 7.50
CA LEU A 262 5.42 -20.41 7.83
C LEU A 262 4.11 -20.99 8.37
N VAL A 263 3.72 -20.61 9.59
CA VAL A 263 2.53 -21.13 10.26
C VAL A 263 1.41 -20.10 10.20
N GLN A 264 0.28 -20.46 9.57
CA GLN A 264 -0.93 -19.64 9.49
C GLN A 264 -2.05 -20.33 10.30
N PRO A 265 -2.27 -19.92 11.56
CA PRO A 265 -3.21 -20.61 12.44
C PRO A 265 -4.69 -20.28 12.17
N ALA A 266 -4.96 -19.19 11.44
CA ALA A 266 -6.30 -18.70 11.11
C ALA A 266 -7.21 -18.47 12.34
N ILE A 267 -6.67 -17.88 13.41
CA ILE A 267 -7.43 -17.58 14.62
C ILE A 267 -8.28 -16.33 14.38
N ALA A 268 -9.59 -16.43 14.62
CA ALA A 268 -10.52 -15.31 14.46
C ALA A 268 -10.19 -14.15 15.41
N GLN A 269 -10.46 -12.92 14.96
CA GLN A 269 -10.01 -11.71 15.66
C GLN A 269 -10.71 -11.48 17.01
N ASP A 270 -11.96 -11.93 17.15
CA ASP A 270 -12.78 -11.91 18.36
C ASP A 270 -12.41 -13.01 19.37
N GLU A 271 -11.82 -14.11 18.90
CA GLU A 271 -11.31 -15.20 19.73
C GLU A 271 -9.91 -14.93 20.28
N LYS A 272 -9.09 -14.19 19.54
CA LYS A 272 -7.65 -14.05 19.78
C LYS A 272 -7.28 -13.50 21.17
N TRP A 273 -8.06 -12.58 21.71
CA TRP A 273 -7.76 -11.89 22.97
C TRP A 273 -8.57 -12.42 24.17
N ARG A 274 -9.27 -13.54 24.00
CA ARG A 274 -9.96 -14.21 25.11
C ARG A 274 -8.94 -15.04 25.89
N GLU A 275 -8.77 -14.75 27.18
CA GLU A 275 -7.79 -15.43 28.03
C GLU A 275 -7.99 -16.95 28.03
N ASP A 276 -9.24 -17.42 28.04
CA ASP A 276 -9.61 -18.84 27.99
C ASP A 276 -9.06 -19.57 26.73
N ASN A 277 -8.79 -18.84 25.65
CA ASN A 277 -8.30 -19.39 24.39
C ASN A 277 -6.76 -19.52 24.34
N ALA A 278 -6.03 -18.93 25.30
CA ALA A 278 -4.57 -18.82 25.25
C ALA A 278 -3.85 -20.18 25.08
N ARG A 279 -4.28 -21.19 25.84
CA ARG A 279 -3.72 -22.56 25.76
C ARG A 279 -4.02 -23.20 24.40
N GLN A 280 -5.27 -23.15 23.95
CA GLN A 280 -5.69 -23.72 22.67
C GLN A 280 -4.97 -23.08 21.47
N ILE A 281 -4.76 -21.76 21.49
CA ILE A 281 -4.02 -21.03 20.45
C ILE A 281 -2.58 -21.51 20.44
N PHE A 282 -1.95 -21.65 21.61
CA PHE A 282 -0.58 -22.13 21.71
C PHE A 282 -0.45 -23.59 21.22
N ASP A 283 -1.35 -24.48 21.64
CA ASP A 283 -1.43 -25.87 21.14
C ASP A 283 -1.58 -25.94 19.62
N THR A 284 -2.41 -25.06 19.05
CA THR A 284 -2.59 -24.95 17.60
C THR A 284 -1.29 -24.58 16.90
N LEU A 285 -0.55 -23.60 17.43
CA LEU A 285 0.73 -23.18 16.86
C LEU A 285 1.79 -24.28 16.98
N LEU A 286 1.88 -24.96 18.13
CA LEU A 286 2.79 -26.10 18.31
C LEU A 286 2.46 -27.24 17.34
N GLY A 287 1.18 -27.63 17.26
CA GLY A 287 0.70 -28.70 16.39
C GLY A 287 0.94 -28.42 14.91
N LEU A 288 0.66 -27.21 14.44
CA LEU A 288 0.95 -26.80 13.05
C LEU A 288 2.46 -26.76 12.80
N SER A 289 3.25 -26.31 13.78
CA SER A 289 4.71 -26.24 13.62
C SER A 289 5.33 -27.61 13.40
N ASP A 290 4.81 -28.66 14.04
CA ASP A 290 5.27 -30.04 13.89
C ASP A 290 4.48 -30.86 12.85
N GLU A 291 3.50 -30.24 12.18
CA GLU A 291 2.61 -30.94 11.26
C GLU A 291 3.38 -31.60 10.11
N ALA A 292 3.24 -32.92 9.98
CA ALA A 292 3.72 -33.66 8.82
C ALA A 292 2.77 -33.41 7.65
N THR A 293 3.30 -32.94 6.53
CA THR A 293 2.54 -32.72 5.29
C THR A 293 2.96 -33.71 4.22
N ALA A 294 2.16 -33.88 3.17
CA ALA A 294 2.53 -34.73 2.04
C ALA A 294 3.87 -34.33 1.41
N ALA A 295 4.18 -33.03 1.39
CA ALA A 295 5.44 -32.49 0.88
C ALA A 295 6.58 -32.52 1.93
N ASN A 296 6.25 -32.69 3.21
CA ASN A 296 7.21 -32.72 4.31
C ASN A 296 6.78 -33.68 5.43
N PRO A 297 7.05 -34.99 5.28
CA PRO A 297 6.68 -35.99 6.28
C PRO A 297 7.41 -35.87 7.62
N GLU A 298 8.59 -35.22 7.65
CA GLU A 298 9.40 -35.05 8.86
C GLU A 298 8.95 -33.88 9.75
N GLY A 299 7.88 -33.17 9.37
CA GLY A 299 7.33 -32.06 10.16
C GLY A 299 8.37 -30.96 10.39
N ILE A 300 8.55 -30.54 11.64
CA ILE A 300 9.55 -29.52 11.99
C ILE A 300 10.99 -30.04 11.85
N GLY A 301 11.20 -31.37 11.89
CA GLY A 301 12.52 -31.99 11.97
C GLY A 301 13.46 -31.69 10.81
N SER A 302 12.91 -31.35 9.63
CA SER A 302 13.64 -30.97 8.43
C SER A 302 13.71 -29.44 8.21
N ARG A 303 13.25 -28.63 9.18
CA ARG A 303 13.09 -27.18 9.06
C ARG A 303 14.08 -26.46 9.97
N THR A 304 14.84 -25.54 9.38
CA THR A 304 15.80 -24.72 10.13
C THR A 304 15.15 -23.55 10.86
N HIS A 305 14.06 -22.99 10.31
CA HIS A 305 13.36 -21.86 10.89
C HIS A 305 11.85 -22.05 10.81
N VAL A 306 11.15 -21.76 11.90
CA VAL A 306 9.68 -21.66 11.96
C VAL A 306 9.30 -20.21 12.20
N LEU A 307 8.28 -19.74 11.50
CA LEU A 307 7.77 -18.39 11.62
C LEU A 307 6.30 -18.41 12.03
N TRP A 308 5.98 -17.67 13.09
CA TRP A 308 4.63 -17.46 13.60
C TRP A 308 4.21 -16.00 13.38
N PRO A 309 2.90 -15.70 13.24
CA PRO A 309 2.41 -14.38 12.85
C PRO A 309 2.53 -13.31 13.95
N GLU A 310 2.04 -12.10 13.67
CA GLU A 310 1.98 -10.99 14.64
C GLU A 310 1.11 -11.35 15.86
N SER A 311 1.62 -11.06 17.05
CA SER A 311 0.97 -11.36 18.33
C SER A 311 0.39 -12.78 18.33
N ALA A 312 1.24 -13.77 18.05
CA ALA A 312 0.82 -15.15 17.78
C ALA A 312 0.06 -15.76 18.96
N VAL A 313 0.45 -15.39 20.19
CA VAL A 313 -0.18 -15.81 21.43
C VAL A 313 -0.64 -14.61 22.26
N PRO A 314 -1.73 -14.74 23.04
CA PRO A 314 -2.26 -13.65 23.88
C PRO A 314 -1.60 -13.57 25.26
N PHE A 315 -0.32 -13.91 25.38
CA PHE A 315 0.45 -13.82 26.62
C PHE A 315 1.92 -13.48 26.34
N LEU A 316 2.66 -13.10 27.39
CA LEU A 316 4.10 -12.80 27.31
C LEU A 316 4.89 -14.11 27.17
N ILE A 317 5.08 -14.55 25.93
CA ILE A 317 5.68 -15.86 25.61
C ILE A 317 7.11 -16.00 26.14
N ASP A 318 7.85 -14.90 26.20
CA ASP A 318 9.22 -14.85 26.70
C ASP A 318 9.31 -14.72 28.24
N GLU A 319 8.20 -14.52 28.93
CA GLU A 319 8.11 -14.55 30.40
C GLU A 319 7.52 -15.86 30.93
N SER A 320 6.86 -16.68 30.09
CA SER A 320 6.20 -17.93 30.49
C SER A 320 7.18 -19.11 30.55
N PRO A 321 7.47 -19.70 31.73
CA PRO A 321 8.35 -20.87 31.84
C PRO A 321 7.79 -22.10 31.13
N VAL A 322 6.47 -22.30 31.22
CA VAL A 322 5.76 -23.42 30.57
C VAL A 322 5.89 -23.32 29.06
N ALA A 323 5.69 -22.13 28.49
CA ALA A 323 5.82 -21.93 27.05
C ALA A 323 7.27 -22.17 26.58
N LYS A 324 8.27 -21.70 27.33
CA LYS A 324 9.69 -21.95 27.00
C LYS A 324 10.05 -23.44 27.03
N GLU A 325 9.55 -24.18 28.01
CA GLU A 325 9.81 -25.62 28.12
C GLU A 325 9.21 -26.39 26.93
N GLU A 326 7.97 -26.07 26.55
CA GLU A 326 7.31 -26.67 25.39
C GLU A 326 7.96 -26.26 24.07
N LEU A 327 8.36 -24.99 23.94
CA LEU A 327 9.14 -24.52 22.79
C LEU A 327 10.48 -25.23 22.70
N ALA A 328 11.21 -25.40 23.81
CA ALA A 328 12.50 -26.09 23.80
C ALA A 328 12.36 -27.55 23.32
N ARG A 329 11.27 -28.23 23.71
CA ARG A 329 10.93 -29.56 23.20
C ARG A 329 10.64 -29.54 21.70
N LEU A 330 9.80 -28.63 21.23
CA LEU A 330 9.44 -28.50 19.81
C LEU A 330 10.67 -28.19 18.95
N LEU A 331 11.49 -27.23 19.35
CA LEU A 331 12.64 -26.75 18.59
C LEU A 331 13.83 -27.71 18.63
N SER A 332 13.89 -28.58 19.64
CA SER A 332 14.80 -29.73 19.76
C SER A 332 16.29 -29.38 19.61
N GLY A 333 16.71 -28.17 19.99
CA GLY A 333 18.09 -27.68 19.86
C GLY A 333 18.53 -27.32 18.43
N ARG A 334 17.64 -27.42 17.44
CA ARG A 334 17.99 -27.37 16.01
C ARG A 334 17.30 -26.24 15.25
N THR A 335 16.06 -25.92 15.61
CA THR A 335 15.21 -25.01 14.83
C THR A 335 15.09 -23.66 15.52
N VAL A 336 15.22 -22.58 14.75
CA VAL A 336 14.98 -21.21 15.23
C VAL A 336 13.50 -20.87 15.10
N LEU A 337 12.91 -20.25 16.12
CA LEU A 337 11.55 -19.70 16.04
C LEU A 337 11.62 -18.18 15.91
N ILE A 338 10.93 -17.62 14.91
CA ILE A 338 10.71 -16.17 14.77
C ILE A 338 9.20 -15.92 14.92
N THR A 339 8.79 -15.27 16.00
CA THR A 339 7.37 -15.09 16.31
C THR A 339 7.03 -13.64 16.65
N GLY A 340 5.84 -13.20 16.25
CA GLY A 340 5.27 -11.97 16.77
C GLY A 340 4.76 -12.19 18.18
N ALA A 341 5.01 -11.25 19.08
CA ALA A 341 4.64 -11.33 20.48
C ALA A 341 4.41 -9.93 21.08
N ILE A 342 3.60 -9.88 22.14
CA ILE A 342 3.61 -8.73 23.04
C ILE A 342 4.83 -8.88 23.96
N ARG A 343 5.60 -7.79 24.11
CA ARG A 343 6.69 -7.69 25.09
C ARG A 343 6.40 -6.56 26.08
N ARG A 344 6.93 -6.68 27.29
CA ARG A 344 6.97 -5.60 28.29
C ARG A 344 8.41 -5.23 28.65
N ASP A 345 8.64 -3.96 28.97
CA ASP A 345 9.94 -3.46 29.44
C ASP A 345 10.19 -3.71 30.92
N GLY A 346 10.76 -4.88 31.23
CA GLY A 346 11.03 -5.28 32.61
C GLY A 346 9.76 -5.65 33.37
N SER A 347 9.87 -5.74 34.69
CA SER A 347 8.82 -6.31 35.56
C SER A 347 7.99 -5.28 36.32
N ALA A 348 8.19 -3.98 36.08
CA ALA A 348 7.45 -2.93 36.77
C ALA A 348 5.96 -2.93 36.39
N ALA A 349 5.09 -2.56 37.33
CA ALA A 349 3.63 -2.56 37.12
C ALA A 349 3.19 -1.65 35.95
N ASN A 350 3.92 -0.56 35.70
CA ASN A 350 3.66 0.40 34.62
C ASN A 350 4.66 0.29 33.47
N ALA A 351 5.35 -0.83 33.33
CA ALA A 351 6.31 -1.02 32.26
C ALA A 351 5.63 -0.91 30.88
N PRO A 352 6.23 -0.18 29.93
CA PRO A 352 5.64 -0.03 28.60
C PRO A 352 5.59 -1.37 27.87
N TYR A 353 4.55 -1.54 27.06
CA TYR A 353 4.38 -2.70 26.20
C TYR A 353 4.81 -2.37 24.78
N HIS A 354 5.27 -3.38 24.06
CA HIS A 354 5.70 -3.30 22.67
C HIS A 354 5.04 -4.42 21.86
N ASN A 355 4.71 -4.11 20.61
CA ASN A 355 4.39 -5.11 19.60
C ASN A 355 5.71 -5.52 18.95
N SER A 356 6.14 -6.75 19.20
CA SER A 356 7.52 -7.16 18.95
C SER A 356 7.59 -8.40 18.07
N ILE A 357 8.74 -8.58 17.42
CA ILE A 357 9.18 -9.86 16.86
C ILE A 357 10.28 -10.38 17.78
N ILE A 358 10.13 -11.60 18.27
CA ILE A 358 11.09 -12.28 19.13
C ILE A 358 11.65 -13.48 18.37
N THR A 359 12.97 -13.60 18.39
CA THR A 359 13.67 -14.78 17.86
C THR A 359 14.14 -15.65 19.02
N PHE A 360 13.74 -16.91 19.00
CA PHE A 360 14.20 -17.93 19.93
C PHE A 360 15.19 -18.88 19.25
N ASP A 361 16.27 -19.22 19.94
CA ASP A 361 17.20 -20.27 19.49
C ASP A 361 16.58 -21.68 19.65
N GLY A 362 17.33 -22.71 19.23
CA GLY A 362 16.89 -24.10 19.33
C GLY A 362 16.58 -24.59 20.76
N HIS A 363 17.02 -23.87 21.79
CA HIS A 363 16.79 -24.17 23.20
C HIS A 363 15.72 -23.26 23.82
N ALA A 364 14.98 -22.52 23.01
CA ALA A 364 13.97 -21.55 23.42
C ALA A 364 14.52 -20.39 24.30
N ASN A 365 15.81 -20.04 24.15
CA ASN A 365 16.34 -18.80 24.68
C ASN A 365 16.07 -17.66 23.71
N VAL A 366 15.79 -16.46 24.24
CA VAL A 366 15.63 -15.26 23.41
C VAL A 366 16.99 -14.89 22.82
N ALA A 367 17.13 -15.04 21.51
CA ALA A 367 18.34 -14.71 20.75
C ALA A 367 18.33 -13.26 20.24
N ALA A 368 17.15 -12.75 19.86
CA ALA A 368 17.01 -11.38 19.38
C ALA A 368 15.58 -10.85 19.53
N ARG A 369 15.43 -9.53 19.48
CA ARG A 369 14.15 -8.81 19.52
C ARG A 369 14.14 -7.66 18.53
N TYR A 370 12.96 -7.38 17.98
CA TYR A 370 12.65 -6.17 17.23
C TYR A 370 11.33 -5.61 17.74
N ASP A 371 11.26 -4.29 17.92
CA ASP A 371 10.05 -3.61 18.37
C ASP A 371 9.49 -2.76 17.25
N LYS A 372 8.19 -2.91 16.98
CA LYS A 372 7.47 -2.13 15.98
C LYS A 372 7.65 -0.65 16.26
N TRP A 373 8.14 0.09 15.28
CA TRP A 373 8.45 1.50 15.42
C TRP A 373 7.44 2.40 14.70
N ARG A 374 6.72 1.88 13.68
CA ARG A 374 5.54 2.56 13.13
C ARG A 374 4.25 1.94 13.64
N LEU A 375 3.68 2.60 14.65
CA LEU A 375 2.41 2.23 15.23
C LEU A 375 1.23 2.67 14.36
N VAL A 376 0.14 1.91 14.40
CA VAL A 376 -1.11 2.21 13.68
C VAL A 376 -1.91 3.28 14.44
N PRO A 377 -2.16 4.46 13.83
CA PRO A 377 -3.00 5.50 14.43
C PRO A 377 -4.43 5.01 14.67
N GLY A 378 -4.95 5.19 15.90
CA GLY A 378 -6.30 4.79 16.31
C GLY A 378 -6.43 3.32 16.72
N GLY A 379 -5.51 2.47 16.27
CA GLY A 379 -5.40 1.07 16.67
C GLY A 379 -4.49 0.89 17.89
N GLU A 380 -3.20 1.21 17.73
CA GLU A 380 -2.14 0.94 18.71
C GLU A 380 -1.80 2.14 19.61
N PHE A 381 -2.12 3.35 19.15
CA PHE A 381 -2.08 4.57 19.95
C PHE A 381 -3.24 5.49 19.54
N LEU A 382 -3.63 6.42 20.40
CA LEU A 382 -4.69 7.39 20.10
C LEU A 382 -4.07 8.74 19.67
N PRO A 383 -4.16 9.15 18.39
CA PRO A 383 -3.72 10.47 17.95
C PRO A 383 -4.50 11.56 18.69
N LEU A 384 -3.81 12.61 19.15
CA LEU A 384 -4.44 13.70 19.91
C LEU A 384 -5.26 13.19 21.11
N ALA A 385 -4.76 12.18 21.83
CA ALA A 385 -5.40 11.59 23.00
C ALA A 385 -5.94 12.65 23.99
N TRP A 386 -5.17 13.72 24.23
CA TRP A 386 -5.56 14.85 25.08
C TRP A 386 -6.90 15.52 24.70
N LEU A 387 -7.29 15.44 23.43
CA LEU A 387 -8.55 15.97 22.90
C LEU A 387 -9.64 14.88 22.81
N LEU A 388 -9.26 13.66 22.43
CA LEU A 388 -10.19 12.59 22.09
C LEU A 388 -10.62 11.74 23.30
N GLU A 389 -9.74 11.51 24.28
CA GLU A 389 -10.07 10.74 25.49
C GLU A 389 -11.17 11.42 26.33
N PRO A 390 -11.17 12.76 26.56
CA PRO A 390 -12.26 13.43 27.25
C PRO A 390 -13.61 13.33 26.53
N LEU A 391 -13.61 13.06 25.22
CA LEU A 391 -14.80 12.90 24.38
C LEU A 391 -15.29 11.44 24.32
N GLY A 392 -14.65 10.53 25.07
CA GLY A 392 -15.05 9.13 25.17
C GLY A 392 -14.45 8.21 24.09
N PHE A 393 -13.56 8.70 23.23
CA PHE A 393 -12.87 7.85 22.26
C PHE A 393 -11.80 7.01 22.96
N ARG A 394 -11.81 5.70 22.69
CA ARG A 394 -10.80 4.74 23.14
C ARG A 394 -10.20 4.02 21.93
N ARG A 395 -9.07 3.33 22.15
CA ARG A 395 -8.37 2.55 21.13
C ARG A 395 -9.17 1.30 20.76
N VAL A 396 -8.95 0.81 19.54
CA VAL A 396 -9.64 -0.37 19.01
C VAL A 396 -8.94 -1.68 19.42
N VAL A 397 -7.62 -1.65 19.68
CA VAL A 397 -6.87 -2.84 20.10
C VAL A 397 -6.94 -3.00 21.62
N THR A 398 -7.46 -4.15 22.06
CA THR A 398 -7.69 -4.53 23.46
C THR A 398 -6.40 -4.98 24.17
N VAL A 399 -5.35 -4.17 24.12
CA VAL A 399 -4.17 -4.36 25.00
C VAL A 399 -4.27 -3.36 26.16
N PRO A 400 -3.97 -3.74 27.41
CA PRO A 400 -4.22 -2.89 28.59
C PRO A 400 -3.48 -1.54 28.62
N ALA A 401 -2.54 -1.25 27.69
CA ALA A 401 -1.72 -0.05 27.66
C ALA A 401 -1.38 0.40 26.22
N ASP A 402 -0.89 1.64 26.06
CA ASP A 402 -0.33 2.10 24.78
C ASP A 402 0.90 1.26 24.41
N PHE A 403 1.00 0.87 23.14
CA PHE A 403 2.27 0.38 22.64
C PHE A 403 3.27 1.52 22.56
N THR A 404 4.49 1.26 23.00
CA THR A 404 5.63 2.14 22.79
C THR A 404 6.29 1.78 21.47
N ALA A 405 6.74 2.80 20.74
CA ALA A 405 7.43 2.60 19.47
C ALA A 405 8.87 2.14 19.71
N GLY A 406 9.33 1.19 18.90
CA GLY A 406 10.73 0.79 18.82
C GLY A 406 11.65 1.88 18.24
N PRO A 407 12.97 1.65 18.24
CA PRO A 407 13.97 2.65 17.87
C PRO A 407 14.07 2.94 16.36
N GLY A 408 13.43 2.14 15.50
CA GLY A 408 13.49 2.27 14.05
C GLY A 408 13.96 0.99 13.35
N PRO A 409 14.18 1.04 12.02
CA PRO A 409 14.64 -0.10 11.23
C PRO A 409 16.03 -0.57 11.67
N VAL A 410 16.14 -1.86 12.00
CA VAL A 410 17.40 -2.51 12.38
C VAL A 410 17.50 -3.89 11.73
N SER A 411 18.68 -4.25 11.27
CA SER A 411 18.96 -5.58 10.75
C SER A 411 19.27 -6.54 11.88
N VAL A 412 18.35 -7.46 12.14
CA VAL A 412 18.43 -8.43 13.23
C VAL A 412 19.21 -9.66 12.78
N SER A 413 20.25 -10.05 13.53
CA SER A 413 20.98 -11.29 13.28
C SER A 413 20.09 -12.50 13.57
N VAL A 414 20.04 -13.46 12.65
CA VAL A 414 19.29 -14.70 12.78
C VAL A 414 20.26 -15.87 12.68
N GLN A 415 20.25 -16.78 13.65
CA GLN A 415 21.17 -17.92 13.66
C GLN A 415 20.92 -18.84 12.46
N GLY A 416 21.97 -19.14 11.69
CA GLY A 416 21.85 -20.03 10.53
C GLY A 416 21.23 -19.39 9.29
N ALA A 417 20.96 -18.08 9.30
CA ALA A 417 20.46 -17.33 8.15
C ALA A 417 21.14 -15.93 8.05
N PRO A 418 21.04 -15.24 6.90
CA PRO A 418 21.41 -13.84 6.81
C PRO A 418 20.61 -12.98 7.81
N ALA A 419 21.13 -11.82 8.18
CA ALA A 419 20.38 -10.86 8.99
C ALA A 419 19.07 -10.46 8.28
N ALA A 420 18.00 -10.24 9.04
CA ALA A 420 16.67 -9.93 8.55
C ALA A 420 16.28 -8.48 8.88
N ALA A 421 15.59 -7.82 7.94
CA ALA A 421 14.73 -6.68 8.27
C ALA A 421 13.43 -7.24 8.85
N MET A 422 13.24 -7.10 10.15
CA MET A 422 12.00 -7.48 10.83
C MET A 422 11.03 -6.30 10.75
N ILE A 423 9.80 -6.56 10.29
CA ILE A 423 8.75 -5.55 10.18
C ILE A 423 7.41 -6.14 10.61
N VAL A 424 6.61 -5.36 11.33
CA VAL A 424 5.31 -5.80 11.84
C VAL A 424 4.18 -5.14 11.07
N CYS A 425 3.34 -5.97 10.43
CA CYS A 425 2.07 -5.59 9.86
C CYS A 425 2.15 -4.32 9.00
N TYR A 426 1.54 -3.24 9.46
CA TYR A 426 1.46 -1.90 8.87
C TYR A 426 2.80 -1.33 8.39
N GLU A 427 3.94 -1.74 8.96
CA GLU A 427 5.27 -1.26 8.53
C GLU A 427 5.58 -1.58 7.06
N ALA A 428 4.99 -2.65 6.51
CA ALA A 428 5.21 -3.07 5.11
C ALA A 428 4.69 -2.07 4.07
N ILE A 429 3.85 -1.11 4.45
CA ILE A 429 3.31 -0.11 3.50
C ILE A 429 4.27 1.06 3.26
N PHE A 430 5.30 1.22 4.08
CA PHE A 430 6.19 2.38 4.03
C PHE A 430 7.44 2.10 3.19
N PRO A 431 7.65 2.82 2.07
CA PRO A 431 8.83 2.60 1.22
C PRO A 431 10.14 3.03 1.84
N HIS A 432 10.12 4.17 2.52
CA HIS A 432 11.32 4.94 2.82
C HIS A 432 11.94 4.61 4.18
N ALA A 433 11.44 3.57 4.86
CA ALA A 433 11.83 3.29 6.23
C ALA A 433 11.72 1.80 6.60
N LEU A 434 12.16 0.93 5.70
CA LEU A 434 12.08 -0.51 5.88
C LEU A 434 13.41 -1.15 6.27
N ILE A 435 14.51 -0.60 5.75
CA ILE A 435 15.83 -1.22 5.79
C ILE A 435 16.76 -0.39 6.67
N ASP A 436 17.51 -1.10 7.50
CA ASP A 436 18.60 -0.54 8.30
C ASP A 436 19.66 0.10 7.39
N PRO A 437 19.93 1.42 7.53
CA PRO A 437 20.90 2.12 6.71
C PRO A 437 22.36 1.72 7.02
N ALA A 438 22.64 1.16 8.21
CA ALA A 438 23.98 0.77 8.64
C ALA A 438 24.36 -0.64 8.18
N ARG A 439 23.38 -1.55 8.12
CA ARG A 439 23.61 -2.96 7.73
C ARG A 439 22.48 -3.44 6.83
N ARG A 440 22.74 -3.63 5.54
CA ARG A 440 21.76 -4.23 4.62
C ARG A 440 21.47 -5.70 5.03
N PRO A 441 20.20 -6.09 5.23
CA PRO A 441 19.82 -7.46 5.53
C PRO A 441 19.82 -8.33 4.26
N GLY A 442 19.71 -9.65 4.44
CA GLY A 442 19.54 -10.61 3.34
C GLY A 442 18.10 -10.91 2.96
N TRP A 443 17.13 -10.49 3.79
CA TRP A 443 15.70 -10.77 3.59
C TRP A 443 14.84 -9.88 4.50
N ILE A 444 13.54 -9.82 4.19
CA ILE A 444 12.53 -9.10 4.97
C ILE A 444 11.58 -10.13 5.59
N VAL A 445 11.38 -10.05 6.90
CA VAL A 445 10.40 -10.84 7.65
C VAL A 445 9.25 -9.93 8.04
N ASN A 446 8.07 -10.24 7.53
CA ASN A 446 6.85 -9.50 7.83
C ASN A 446 5.83 -10.34 8.56
N LEU A 447 5.68 -10.10 9.86
CA LEU A 447 4.69 -10.78 10.69
C LEU A 447 3.46 -9.87 10.84
N THR A 448 2.27 -10.39 10.55
CA THR A 448 1.06 -9.56 10.42
C THR A 448 -0.18 -10.27 10.98
N ASN A 449 -1.22 -9.49 11.24
CA ASN A 449 -2.55 -9.97 11.56
C ASN A 449 -3.58 -9.16 10.77
N ASP A 450 -4.01 -9.68 9.61
CA ASP A 450 -5.00 -9.00 8.77
C ASP A 450 -6.46 -9.34 9.16
N GLY A 451 -6.69 -10.07 10.27
CA GLY A 451 -8.01 -10.58 10.64
C GLY A 451 -9.08 -9.55 10.94
N TRP A 452 -8.67 -8.31 11.22
CA TRP A 452 -9.56 -7.16 11.27
C TRP A 452 -10.28 -6.88 9.95
N PHE A 453 -9.77 -7.41 8.84
CA PHE A 453 -10.19 -7.08 7.48
C PHE A 453 -10.50 -8.34 6.65
N ASP A 454 -10.80 -9.46 7.29
CA ASP A 454 -11.12 -10.71 6.59
C ASP A 454 -12.35 -10.58 5.68
N GLY A 455 -12.33 -11.32 4.56
CA GLY A 455 -13.37 -11.25 3.54
C GLY A 455 -13.41 -9.96 2.71
N SER A 456 -12.43 -9.05 2.87
CA SER A 456 -12.38 -7.76 2.18
C SER A 456 -11.20 -7.62 1.21
N THR A 457 -11.04 -6.45 0.57
CA THR A 457 -9.90 -6.16 -0.30
C THR A 457 -8.62 -5.78 0.45
N GLY A 458 -8.70 -5.52 1.76
CA GLY A 458 -7.58 -5.03 2.58
C GLY A 458 -6.35 -5.96 2.54
N PRO A 459 -6.49 -7.25 2.88
CA PRO A 459 -5.37 -8.21 2.87
C PRO A 459 -4.67 -8.31 1.51
N ALA A 460 -5.43 -8.26 0.41
CA ALA A 460 -4.87 -8.29 -0.95
C ALA A 460 -4.05 -7.03 -1.27
N GLN A 461 -4.54 -5.84 -0.90
CA GLN A 461 -3.79 -4.59 -1.05
C GLN A 461 -2.55 -4.55 -0.14
N HIS A 462 -2.64 -5.10 1.06
CA HIS A 462 -1.51 -5.20 1.98
C HIS A 462 -0.41 -6.12 1.41
N PHE A 463 -0.79 -7.29 0.91
CA PHE A 463 0.13 -8.23 0.25
C PHE A 463 0.80 -7.64 -0.98
N ALA A 464 0.05 -6.92 -1.83
CA ALA A 464 0.61 -6.23 -3.00
C ALA A 464 1.69 -5.20 -2.62
N GLN A 465 1.50 -4.47 -1.52
CA GLN A 465 2.52 -3.53 -1.03
C GLN A 465 3.78 -4.25 -0.54
N ALA A 466 3.62 -5.37 0.17
CA ALA A 466 4.73 -6.22 0.60
C ALA A 466 5.54 -6.77 -0.59
N ARG A 467 4.86 -7.19 -1.68
CA ARG A 467 5.52 -7.61 -2.93
C ARG A 467 6.34 -6.48 -3.57
N LEU A 468 5.80 -5.26 -3.60
CA LEU A 468 6.56 -4.11 -4.10
C LEU A 468 7.79 -3.80 -3.25
N ARG A 469 7.74 -4.01 -1.91
CA ARG A 469 8.93 -3.85 -1.05
C ARG A 469 10.06 -4.77 -1.50
N ALA A 470 9.73 -6.01 -1.87
CA ALA A 470 10.73 -6.98 -2.34
C ALA A 470 11.47 -6.47 -3.59
N ILE A 471 10.73 -5.94 -4.58
CA ILE A 471 11.30 -5.36 -5.82
C ILE A 471 12.15 -4.12 -5.53
N GLU A 472 11.63 -3.22 -4.70
CA GLU A 472 12.27 -1.96 -4.33
C GLU A 472 13.63 -2.18 -3.65
N GLN A 473 13.68 -3.14 -2.72
CA GLN A 473 14.86 -3.41 -1.90
C GLN A 473 15.78 -4.46 -2.54
N GLY A 474 15.31 -5.21 -3.53
CA GLY A 474 16.00 -6.38 -4.07
C GLY A 474 16.26 -7.42 -2.99
N LEU A 475 15.28 -7.61 -2.11
CA LEU A 475 15.31 -8.54 -0.98
C LEU A 475 14.09 -9.46 -1.07
N PRO A 476 14.23 -10.76 -0.76
CA PRO A 476 13.07 -11.62 -0.61
C PRO A 476 12.23 -11.17 0.59
N MET A 477 10.91 -11.38 0.49
CA MET A 477 9.93 -11.07 1.53
C MET A 477 9.28 -12.37 2.00
N VAL A 478 9.44 -12.68 3.29
CA VAL A 478 8.76 -13.80 3.97
C VAL A 478 7.68 -13.20 4.86
N ARG A 479 6.42 -13.38 4.46
CA ARG A 479 5.26 -12.83 5.16
C ARG A 479 4.45 -13.93 5.83
N VAL A 480 4.18 -13.78 7.12
CA VAL A 480 3.34 -14.72 7.90
C VAL A 480 2.20 -13.97 8.57
N ALA A 481 0.99 -14.36 8.23
CA ALA A 481 -0.25 -13.78 8.68
C ALA A 481 -0.99 -14.73 9.64
N ASN A 482 -1.69 -14.18 10.65
CA ASN A 482 -2.59 -14.97 11.49
C ASN A 482 -3.78 -15.47 10.66
N THR A 483 -4.62 -14.52 10.24
CA THR A 483 -5.38 -14.55 9.01
C THR A 483 -4.85 -13.43 8.10
N GLY A 484 -5.12 -13.54 6.80
CA GLY A 484 -4.46 -12.78 5.74
C GLY A 484 -3.72 -13.70 4.77
N ILE A 485 -2.91 -13.09 3.90
CA ILE A 485 -2.10 -13.83 2.93
C ILE A 485 -0.69 -14.04 3.50
N SER A 486 -0.35 -15.29 3.81
CA SER A 486 1.03 -15.72 4.07
C SER A 486 1.72 -16.16 2.78
N GLY A 487 3.04 -15.98 2.69
CA GLY A 487 3.78 -16.46 1.53
C GLY A 487 5.21 -15.94 1.46
N ILE A 488 5.92 -16.44 0.46
CA ILE A 488 7.29 -16.02 0.13
C ILE A 488 7.29 -15.38 -1.25
N VAL A 489 7.85 -14.18 -1.29
CA VAL A 489 8.05 -13.39 -2.50
C VAL A 489 9.53 -13.22 -2.71
N ASP A 490 10.02 -13.47 -3.92
CA ASP A 490 11.42 -13.32 -4.24
C ASP A 490 11.82 -11.83 -4.44
N PRO A 491 13.12 -11.51 -4.62
CA PRO A 491 13.59 -10.14 -4.83
C PRO A 491 13.05 -9.43 -6.08
N TYR A 492 12.41 -10.17 -6.99
CA TYR A 492 11.80 -9.64 -8.20
C TYR A 492 10.28 -9.49 -8.06
N GLY A 493 9.71 -9.76 -6.87
CA GLY A 493 8.29 -9.62 -6.60
C GLY A 493 7.44 -10.80 -7.07
N GLU A 494 8.08 -11.90 -7.51
CA GLU A 494 7.38 -13.12 -7.89
C GLU A 494 7.03 -13.94 -6.65
N VAL A 495 5.79 -14.42 -6.60
CA VAL A 495 5.31 -15.21 -5.47
C VAL A 495 5.77 -16.66 -5.68
N LYS A 496 6.66 -17.15 -4.83
CA LYS A 496 7.14 -18.53 -4.87
C LYS A 496 6.11 -19.49 -4.32
N THR A 497 5.50 -19.13 -3.21
CA THR A 497 4.43 -19.89 -2.55
C THR A 497 3.58 -18.94 -1.71
N LYS A 498 2.30 -19.26 -1.55
CA LYS A 498 1.36 -18.49 -0.72
C LYS A 498 0.21 -19.35 -0.23
N MET A 499 -0.40 -18.91 0.86
CA MET A 499 -1.61 -19.45 1.45
C MET A 499 -2.67 -18.35 1.39
N ALA A 500 -3.90 -18.70 1.04
CA ALA A 500 -4.95 -17.71 0.84
C ALA A 500 -5.42 -17.11 2.17
N ASN A 501 -6.20 -16.03 2.07
CA ASN A 501 -6.83 -15.46 3.25
C ASN A 501 -7.83 -16.43 3.88
N GLY A 502 -7.77 -16.61 5.20
CA GLY A 502 -8.66 -17.47 5.98
C GLY A 502 -8.32 -18.96 5.94
N GLU A 503 -7.33 -19.38 5.16
CA GLU A 503 -6.84 -20.76 5.19
C GLU A 503 -6.04 -21.04 6.46
N ARG A 504 -6.13 -22.26 6.99
CA ARG A 504 -5.32 -22.72 8.13
C ARG A 504 -4.33 -23.77 7.65
N GLY A 505 -3.07 -23.65 8.06
CA GLY A 505 -2.06 -24.66 7.78
C GLY A 505 -0.64 -24.11 7.81
N VAL A 506 0.25 -24.79 7.09
CA VAL A 506 1.66 -24.41 6.96
C VAL A 506 2.12 -24.31 5.51
N ILE A 507 3.12 -23.46 5.29
CA ILE A 507 3.88 -23.41 4.03
C ILE A 507 5.34 -23.71 4.34
N ASP A 508 5.89 -24.70 3.64
CA ASP A 508 7.31 -25.02 3.67
C ASP A 508 7.99 -24.51 2.39
N SER A 509 9.15 -23.88 2.52
CA SER A 509 9.94 -23.40 1.38
C SER A 509 11.39 -23.13 1.75
N SER A 510 12.29 -23.12 0.78
CA SER A 510 13.61 -22.50 0.91
C SER A 510 13.48 -20.98 1.01
N LEU A 511 14.52 -20.33 1.56
CA LEU A 511 14.65 -18.87 1.56
C LEU A 511 15.33 -18.42 0.26
N PRO A 512 14.66 -17.64 -0.61
CA PRO A 512 15.33 -17.05 -1.77
C PRO A 512 16.47 -16.12 -1.34
N ALA A 513 17.52 -15.99 -2.14
CA ALA A 513 18.64 -15.12 -1.87
C ALA A 513 18.34 -13.67 -2.28
N ALA A 514 18.93 -12.70 -1.59
CA ALA A 514 18.92 -11.30 -2.01
C ALA A 514 19.71 -11.08 -3.30
N ILE A 515 19.27 -10.11 -4.11
CA ILE A 515 20.04 -9.63 -5.25
C ILE A 515 20.89 -8.40 -4.86
N ALA A 516 21.74 -7.96 -5.78
CA ALA A 516 22.44 -6.68 -5.66
C ALA A 516 21.43 -5.55 -5.41
N PRO A 517 21.74 -4.59 -4.51
CA PRO A 517 20.80 -3.53 -4.14
C PRO A 517 20.39 -2.72 -5.37
N PRO A 518 19.08 -2.64 -5.69
CA PRO A 518 18.58 -1.83 -6.79
C PRO A 518 18.87 -0.34 -6.60
N LEU A 519 18.65 0.46 -7.65
CA LEU A 519 18.86 1.91 -7.58
C LEU A 519 17.99 2.56 -6.50
N TYR A 520 16.75 2.10 -6.36
CA TYR A 520 15.85 2.57 -5.32
C TYR A 520 16.40 2.30 -3.91
N ALA A 521 16.90 1.09 -3.64
CA ALA A 521 17.51 0.74 -2.35
C ALA A 521 18.76 1.58 -2.03
N ARG A 522 19.53 2.00 -3.03
CA ARG A 522 20.77 2.78 -2.85
C ARG A 522 20.54 4.27 -2.61
N TYR A 523 19.57 4.85 -3.31
CA TYR A 523 19.40 6.30 -3.40
C TYR A 523 17.96 6.72 -3.13
N VAL A 524 17.27 6.04 -2.21
CA VAL A 524 15.86 6.23 -1.83
C VAL A 524 15.27 7.56 -2.34
N ASP A 525 14.25 7.47 -3.18
CA ASP A 525 13.53 8.59 -3.79
C ASP A 525 14.26 9.45 -4.82
N LEU A 526 15.56 9.26 -5.07
CA LEU A 526 16.27 9.99 -6.10
C LEU A 526 15.65 9.78 -7.49
N GLY A 527 15.30 8.54 -7.83
CA GLY A 527 14.61 8.23 -9.08
C GLY A 527 13.25 8.93 -9.18
N PHE A 528 12.48 8.94 -8.09
CA PHE A 528 11.21 9.67 -8.00
C PHE A 528 11.42 11.19 -8.20
N ALA A 529 12.40 11.78 -7.51
CA ALA A 529 12.71 13.20 -7.58
C ALA A 529 13.14 13.61 -9.00
N ILE A 530 14.00 12.82 -9.66
CA ILE A 530 14.41 13.05 -11.05
C ILE A 530 13.19 13.01 -11.97
N LEU A 531 12.36 11.95 -11.87
CA LEU A 531 11.19 11.78 -12.72
C LEU A 531 10.22 12.96 -12.60
N VAL A 532 9.86 13.33 -11.37
CA VAL A 532 8.97 14.46 -11.08
C VAL A 532 9.55 15.77 -11.59
N SER A 533 10.86 16.00 -11.38
CA SER A 533 11.55 17.21 -11.85
C SER A 533 11.51 17.32 -13.37
N VAL A 534 11.76 16.21 -14.08
CA VAL A 534 11.68 16.14 -15.54
C VAL A 534 10.26 16.44 -16.03
N LEU A 535 9.24 15.83 -15.43
CA LEU A 535 7.84 16.07 -15.79
C LEU A 535 7.43 17.54 -15.59
N LEU A 536 7.82 18.15 -14.46
CA LEU A 536 7.55 19.56 -14.18
C LEU A 536 8.31 20.49 -15.13
N LEU A 537 9.57 20.17 -15.45
CA LEU A 537 10.38 20.93 -16.40
C LEU A 537 9.73 20.93 -17.79
N PHE A 538 9.30 19.77 -18.30
CA PHE A 538 8.59 19.69 -19.58
C PHE A 538 7.23 20.37 -19.55
N ALA A 539 6.51 20.30 -18.42
CA ALA A 539 5.25 21.01 -18.24
C ALA A 539 5.43 22.54 -18.23
N THR A 540 6.59 23.07 -17.81
CA THR A 540 6.85 24.52 -17.78
C THR A 540 7.49 25.04 -19.07
N ILE A 541 8.57 24.43 -19.57
CA ILE A 541 9.34 24.89 -20.75
C ILE A 541 8.52 24.87 -22.04
N SER A 542 7.68 23.84 -22.22
CA SER A 542 6.82 23.71 -23.42
C SER A 542 5.79 24.84 -23.55
N GLY A 543 5.71 25.75 -22.57
CA GLY A 543 4.87 26.95 -22.56
C GLY A 543 5.55 28.26 -22.96
N VAL A 544 6.89 28.31 -23.04
CA VAL A 544 7.63 29.57 -23.29
C VAL A 544 7.68 29.93 -24.79
N ARG A 545 7.18 29.06 -25.67
CA ARG A 545 7.00 29.34 -27.10
C ARG A 545 5.51 29.54 -27.43
N ARG A 546 4.91 30.63 -26.97
CA ARG A 546 3.70 31.21 -27.57
C ARG A 546 3.69 32.72 -27.42
#